data_AF-A0A939FHP5-F1
#
_entry.id   AF-A0A939FHP5-F1
#
_cell.length_a   1.000
_cell.length_b   1.000
_cell.length_c   1.000
_cell.angle_alpha   90.00
_cell.angle_beta   90.00
_cell.angle_gamma   90.00
#
_symmetry.space_group_name_H-M   'P 1'
#
loop_
_entity.id
_entity.type
_entity.pdbx_description
1 polymer ?
#
loop_
_entity_poly.entity_id
_entity_poly.type
_entity_poly.pdbx_seq_one_letter_code
_entity_poly.pdbx_strand_id
1 'polypeptide(L)'
;MKTTEDEGRPAMTLIPSGARTRAAAPPPVEAAADPMADPMADPMADPMADPAADPVADPAAETAALLGPAALIAAAGDILHGTTRIVDGLAPHQPAVRQWQPVLAAAFADLLACECLTTAALRCARPDGDGDGMSVPVAAAGYLVPHLVGALLADLELVLNESGFGPGSTERGALAAVEAHRAAAGTDWTAAALRQAQLILALPRQEDAEATDAGARCADALMSALPGGAARLAAAGGADPAVTALARVARRLATEQRAVSRSLRTTAPADPADPAARALADRFALVLLAGAVLGAVGEAPSTDAGLPGGPHWALLALERVGQRLGVPLPAHEADPRAALWAELSRRSRQGAGRDDAYATRPLW
;
A
#
# COMPACT_ATOMS: atom_id res chain seq x y z
N MET A 1 -11.20 -38.80 60.21
CA MET A 1 -10.49 -37.54 60.56
C MET A 1 -10.29 -36.81 59.24
N LYS A 2 -11.06 -35.80 58.79
CA LYS A 2 -11.51 -34.51 59.41
C LYS A 2 -10.29 -33.79 60.00
N THR A 3 -9.82 -32.66 59.46
CA THR A 3 -10.42 -31.30 59.37
C THR A 3 -9.58 -30.38 58.43
N THR A 4 -10.18 -29.56 57.55
CA THR A 4 -10.30 -28.05 57.55
C THR A 4 -8.97 -27.29 57.41
N GLU A 5 -8.78 -26.09 56.85
CA GLU A 5 -9.51 -24.92 56.31
C GLU A 5 -8.37 -24.07 55.65
N ASP A 6 -8.47 -23.48 54.47
CA ASP A 6 -9.15 -22.22 54.09
C ASP A 6 -8.27 -20.95 54.09
N GLU A 7 -8.53 -20.15 53.06
CA GLU A 7 -8.38 -18.70 52.89
C GLU A 7 -7.02 -17.97 52.74
N GLY A 8 -6.95 -17.16 51.67
CA GLY A 8 -5.87 -16.21 51.39
C GLY A 8 -6.07 -15.42 50.08
N ARG A 9 -7.24 -14.80 49.89
CA ARG A 9 -7.58 -13.87 48.78
C ARG A 9 -6.97 -12.48 49.04
N PRO A 10 -6.35 -11.79 48.06
CA PRO A 10 -5.97 -10.39 48.24
C PRO A 10 -7.13 -9.42 47.97
N ALA A 11 -7.12 -8.35 48.76
CA ALA A 11 -8.19 -7.39 49.00
C ALA A 11 -8.50 -6.45 47.83
N MET A 12 -9.79 -6.19 47.69
CA MET A 12 -10.44 -5.23 46.82
C MET A 12 -10.51 -3.88 47.54
N THR A 13 -9.75 -2.89 47.11
CA THR A 13 -9.79 -1.53 47.69
C THR A 13 -10.92 -0.73 47.03
N LEU A 14 -11.98 -0.52 47.82
CA LEU A 14 -13.05 0.44 47.59
C LEU A 14 -12.55 1.87 47.83
N ILE A 15 -12.73 2.77 46.86
CA ILE A 15 -12.59 4.22 47.04
C ILE A 15 -14.00 4.83 47.17
N PRO A 16 -14.26 5.70 48.16
CA PRO A 16 -15.61 6.12 48.51
C PRO A 16 -16.19 7.23 47.61
N SER A 17 -17.51 7.17 47.54
CA SER A 17 -18.45 8.11 46.95
C SER A 17 -18.62 9.39 47.79
N GLY A 18 -18.68 10.55 47.12
CA GLY A 18 -19.62 11.62 47.44
C GLY A 18 -19.04 13.01 47.70
N ALA A 19 -19.34 13.96 46.80
CA ALA A 19 -19.79 15.31 47.15
C ALA A 19 -20.34 16.05 45.91
N ARG A 20 -21.60 16.49 46.01
CA ARG A 20 -22.31 17.36 45.07
C ARG A 20 -21.99 18.83 45.38
N THR A 21 -21.73 19.65 44.35
CA THR A 21 -21.96 21.11 44.34
C THR A 21 -22.15 21.53 42.88
N ARG A 22 -23.39 21.78 42.44
CA ARG A 22 -24.12 23.07 42.41
C ARG A 22 -23.73 23.94 41.21
N ALA A 23 -24.71 24.07 40.31
CA ALA A 23 -24.76 24.95 39.15
C ALA A 23 -24.56 26.43 39.50
N ALA A 24 -23.94 27.17 38.57
CA ALA A 24 -24.04 28.63 38.48
C ALA A 24 -24.05 29.04 37.00
N ALA A 25 -25.13 29.69 36.60
CA ALA A 25 -25.33 30.31 35.29
C ALA A 25 -24.57 31.64 35.19
N PRO A 26 -24.18 32.10 33.98
CA PRO A 26 -23.72 33.47 33.77
C PRO A 26 -24.90 34.46 33.64
N PRO A 27 -24.78 35.71 34.13
CA PRO A 27 -25.83 36.73 34.07
C PRO A 27 -25.91 37.46 32.71
N PRO A 28 -27.06 38.11 32.38
CA PRO A 28 -27.27 38.84 31.14
C PRO A 28 -27.21 40.39 31.28
N VAL A 29 -26.91 41.04 30.14
CA VAL A 29 -27.28 42.37 29.60
C VAL A 29 -27.12 43.69 30.38
N GLU A 30 -26.45 44.67 29.73
CA GLU A 30 -26.76 46.13 29.68
C GLU A 30 -25.96 46.70 28.47
N ALA A 31 -26.54 47.09 27.32
CA ALA A 31 -27.42 48.22 26.97
C ALA A 31 -26.70 49.60 26.88
N ALA A 32 -26.46 50.11 25.66
CA ALA A 32 -26.54 51.55 25.33
C ALA A 32 -26.47 51.83 23.79
N ALA A 33 -27.44 52.63 23.36
CA ALA A 33 -27.79 53.24 22.06
C ALA A 33 -26.67 54.09 21.38
N ASP A 34 -26.45 54.02 20.05
CA ASP A 34 -27.05 54.81 18.91
C ASP A 34 -26.10 56.00 18.51
N PRO A 35 -26.09 56.64 17.31
CA PRO A 35 -26.99 56.57 16.15
C PRO A 35 -26.35 56.57 14.72
N MET A 36 -27.21 56.29 13.73
CA MET A 36 -27.25 56.78 12.34
C MET A 36 -25.97 57.37 11.69
N ALA A 37 -25.45 56.65 10.69
CA ALA A 37 -24.82 57.27 9.52
C ALA A 37 -24.96 56.33 8.31
N ASP A 38 -25.90 56.67 7.42
CA ASP A 38 -25.84 56.31 6.00
C ASP A 38 -25.42 57.59 5.26
N PRO A 39 -24.40 57.53 4.40
CA PRO A 39 -24.76 57.77 3.00
C PRO A 39 -23.98 56.91 2.01
N MET A 40 -24.72 56.23 1.13
CA MET A 40 -24.51 56.19 -0.32
C MET A 40 -23.05 56.04 -0.77
N ALA A 41 -22.63 54.80 -1.01
CA ALA A 41 -21.58 54.48 -1.97
C ALA A 41 -22.14 53.56 -3.06
N ASP A 42 -21.79 53.90 -4.30
CA ASP A 42 -22.27 53.39 -5.58
C ASP A 42 -22.37 51.86 -5.72
N PRO A 43 -23.31 51.38 -6.57
CA PRO A 43 -23.40 49.99 -6.99
C PRO A 43 -22.39 49.70 -8.12
N MET A 44 -22.16 48.41 -8.38
CA MET A 44 -21.38 47.87 -9.51
C MET A 44 -19.87 47.73 -9.26
N ALA A 45 -19.51 46.86 -8.33
CA ALA A 45 -18.36 45.98 -8.53
C ALA A 45 -18.90 44.56 -8.54
N ASP A 46 -19.27 44.11 -9.73
CA ASP A 46 -19.52 42.71 -10.04
C ASP A 46 -18.15 42.00 -9.95
N PRO A 47 -17.86 41.16 -8.94
CA PRO A 47 -16.82 40.20 -9.15
C PRO A 47 -17.45 39.17 -10.08
N MET A 48 -17.23 39.35 -11.38
CA MET A 48 -17.11 38.23 -12.29
C MET A 48 -15.94 37.39 -11.75
N ALA A 49 -16.22 36.65 -10.68
CA ALA A 49 -15.47 35.48 -10.30
C ALA A 49 -15.62 34.57 -11.50
N ASP A 50 -14.54 34.52 -12.27
CA ASP A 50 -14.34 33.60 -13.38
C ASP A 50 -14.88 32.22 -12.97
N PRO A 51 -15.99 31.75 -13.56
CA PRO A 51 -16.51 30.45 -13.22
C PRO A 51 -15.59 29.43 -13.88
N ALA A 52 -14.87 28.68 -13.05
CA ALA A 52 -14.04 27.56 -13.46
C ALA A 52 -12.87 27.93 -14.38
N ALA A 53 -11.76 28.33 -13.75
CA ALA A 53 -10.52 27.65 -14.13
C ALA A 53 -10.74 26.16 -13.80
N ASP A 54 -11.23 25.40 -14.78
CA ASP A 54 -11.11 23.95 -14.77
C ASP A 54 -9.64 23.66 -14.43
N PRO A 55 -9.36 22.90 -13.35
CA PRO A 55 -8.00 22.45 -13.11
C PRO A 55 -7.72 21.43 -14.20
N VAL A 56 -7.27 21.90 -15.37
CA VAL A 56 -6.65 21.05 -16.38
C VAL A 56 -5.61 20.25 -15.62
N ALA A 57 -5.87 18.96 -15.43
CA ALA A 57 -5.02 18.09 -14.66
C ALA A 57 -3.67 18.10 -15.38
N ASP A 58 -2.68 18.75 -14.79
CA ASP A 58 -1.35 18.81 -15.37
C ASP A 58 -0.84 17.37 -15.45
N PRO A 59 -0.59 16.82 -16.63
CA PRO A 59 -0.09 15.47 -16.76
C PRO A 59 1.29 15.26 -16.09
N ALA A 60 2.06 16.33 -15.87
CA ALA A 60 3.24 16.30 -15.00
C ALA A 60 2.90 16.00 -13.53
N ALA A 61 1.68 16.33 -13.08
CA ALA A 61 1.21 16.08 -11.71
C ALA A 61 0.98 14.59 -11.43
N GLU A 62 0.56 13.78 -12.42
CA GLU A 62 0.45 12.32 -12.24
C GLU A 62 1.81 11.67 -12.04
N THR A 63 2.79 12.05 -12.86
CA THR A 63 4.16 11.53 -12.73
C THR A 63 4.78 12.00 -11.41
N ALA A 64 4.61 13.28 -11.08
CA ALA A 64 5.07 13.84 -9.81
C ALA A 64 4.44 13.14 -8.59
N ALA A 65 3.16 12.74 -8.69
CA ALA A 65 2.46 11.99 -7.64
C ALA A 65 3.13 10.65 -7.30
N LEU A 66 3.84 10.04 -8.25
CA LEU A 66 4.50 8.74 -8.08
C LEU A 66 5.96 8.84 -7.66
N LEU A 67 6.57 10.03 -7.71
CA LEU A 67 7.96 10.23 -7.28
C LEU A 67 8.14 9.94 -5.78
N GLY A 68 7.18 10.36 -4.95
CA GLY A 68 7.17 10.06 -3.52
C GLY A 68 7.15 8.54 -3.23
N PRO A 69 6.14 7.80 -3.72
CA PRO A 69 6.09 6.34 -3.63
C PRO A 69 7.33 5.63 -4.17
N ALA A 70 7.86 6.04 -5.33
CA ALA A 70 9.06 5.44 -5.93
C ALA A 70 10.31 5.67 -5.06
N ALA A 71 10.53 6.89 -4.56
CA ALA A 71 11.62 7.20 -3.65
C ALA A 71 11.51 6.43 -2.34
N LEU A 72 10.29 6.26 -1.82
CA LEU A 72 10.02 5.48 -0.61
C LEU A 72 10.34 3.99 -0.81
N ILE A 73 9.98 3.40 -1.95
CA ILE A 73 10.34 2.02 -2.31
C ILE A 73 11.87 1.88 -2.34
N ALA A 74 12.58 2.78 -3.04
CA ALA A 74 14.04 2.72 -3.16
C ALA A 74 14.71 2.80 -1.77
N ALA A 75 14.31 3.77 -0.94
CA ALA A 75 14.87 3.94 0.40
C ALA A 75 14.57 2.75 1.33
N ALA A 76 13.36 2.18 1.24
CA ALA A 76 13.01 0.97 1.98
C ALA A 76 13.82 -0.26 1.52
N GLY A 77 14.13 -0.35 0.22
CA GLY A 77 15.01 -1.37 -0.35
C GLY A 77 16.42 -1.32 0.24
N ASP A 78 17.00 -0.13 0.36
CA ASP A 78 18.31 0.05 1.00
C ASP A 78 18.33 -0.43 2.45
N ILE A 79 17.30 -0.07 3.23
CA ILE A 79 17.15 -0.51 4.63
C ILE A 79 16.95 -2.02 4.70
N LEU A 80 16.13 -2.60 3.82
CA LEU A 80 15.90 -4.05 3.74
C LEU A 80 17.21 -4.81 3.45
N HIS A 81 18.01 -4.35 2.48
CA HIS A 81 19.30 -4.95 2.17
C HIS A 81 20.32 -4.78 3.31
N GLY A 82 20.33 -3.63 3.99
CA GLY A 82 21.11 -3.43 5.21
C GLY A 82 20.74 -4.42 6.32
N THR A 83 19.44 -4.51 6.62
CA THR A 83 18.89 -5.42 7.64
C THR A 83 19.15 -6.89 7.29
N THR A 84 19.04 -7.25 6.01
CA THR A 84 19.36 -8.59 5.53
C THR A 84 20.81 -8.95 5.77
N ARG A 85 21.77 -8.04 5.49
CA ARG A 85 23.20 -8.30 5.76
C ARG A 85 23.47 -8.51 7.24
N ILE A 86 22.80 -7.75 8.10
CA ILE A 86 22.88 -7.93 9.56
C ILE A 86 22.40 -9.33 9.96
N VAL A 87 21.19 -9.71 9.56
CA VAL A 87 20.61 -11.01 9.92
C VAL A 87 21.44 -12.17 9.35
N ASP A 88 21.89 -12.07 8.10
CA ASP A 88 22.75 -13.08 7.45
C ASP A 88 24.11 -13.21 8.17
N GLY A 89 24.69 -12.10 8.61
CA GLY A 89 25.95 -12.08 9.37
C GLY A 89 25.82 -12.60 10.80
N LEU A 90 24.67 -12.40 11.45
CA LEU A 90 24.42 -12.88 12.82
C LEU A 90 23.98 -14.35 12.86
N ALA A 91 23.30 -14.84 11.83
CA ALA A 91 22.70 -16.18 11.79
C ALA A 91 23.64 -17.39 12.07
N PRO A 92 24.96 -17.33 11.78
CA PRO A 92 25.91 -18.38 12.18
C PRO A 92 26.19 -18.42 13.68
N HIS A 93 26.10 -17.27 14.37
CA HIS A 93 26.50 -17.12 15.78
C HIS A 93 25.30 -17.03 16.72
N GLN A 94 24.14 -16.62 16.21
CA GLN A 94 22.91 -16.40 16.97
C GLN A 94 21.74 -17.07 16.22
N PRO A 95 21.47 -18.36 16.43
CA PRO A 95 20.46 -19.09 15.64
C PRO A 95 19.05 -18.51 15.79
N ALA A 96 18.76 -17.82 16.91
CA ALA A 96 17.49 -17.15 17.15
C ALA A 96 17.15 -16.11 16.06
N VAL A 97 18.13 -15.41 15.49
CA VAL A 97 17.87 -14.38 14.46
C VAL A 97 17.37 -14.97 13.15
N ARG A 98 17.50 -16.29 12.93
CA ARG A 98 16.97 -16.97 11.73
C ARG A 98 15.45 -16.91 11.66
N GLN A 99 14.77 -16.68 12.79
CA GLN A 99 13.32 -16.48 12.81
C GLN A 99 12.87 -15.25 12.00
N TRP A 100 13.78 -14.31 11.72
CA TRP A 100 13.50 -13.11 10.93
C TRP A 100 13.63 -13.32 9.42
N GLN A 101 14.21 -14.43 8.96
CA GLN A 101 14.37 -14.72 7.52
C GLN A 101 13.03 -14.75 6.76
N PRO A 102 11.97 -15.40 7.27
CA PRO A 102 10.65 -15.39 6.63
C PRO A 102 10.01 -13.99 6.60
N VAL A 103 10.28 -13.15 7.61
CA VAL A 103 9.77 -11.77 7.69
C VAL A 103 10.45 -10.91 6.62
N LEU A 104 11.77 -11.00 6.51
CA LEU A 104 12.54 -10.27 5.49
C LEU A 104 12.20 -10.73 4.07
N ALA A 105 11.96 -12.03 3.86
CA ALA A 105 11.46 -12.53 2.58
C ALA A 105 10.07 -11.97 2.25
N ALA A 106 9.15 -11.90 3.21
CA ALA A 106 7.83 -11.31 3.01
C ALA A 106 7.90 -9.81 2.71
N ALA A 107 8.73 -9.07 3.44
CA ALA A 107 9.03 -7.65 3.18
C ALA A 107 9.55 -7.46 1.76
N PHE A 108 10.47 -8.32 1.32
CA PHE A 108 11.01 -8.26 -0.04
C PHE A 108 9.94 -8.50 -1.11
N ALA A 109 9.07 -9.49 -0.93
CA ALA A 109 7.96 -9.74 -1.85
C ALA A 109 6.97 -8.56 -1.91
N ASP A 110 6.67 -7.94 -0.76
CA ASP A 110 5.81 -6.75 -0.71
C ASP A 110 6.46 -5.55 -1.42
N LEU A 111 7.78 -5.37 -1.27
CA LEU A 111 8.52 -4.31 -1.94
C LEU A 111 8.51 -4.49 -3.47
N LEU A 112 8.77 -5.71 -3.95
CA LEU A 112 8.67 -6.04 -5.38
C LEU A 112 7.26 -5.83 -5.93
N ALA A 113 6.22 -6.16 -5.15
CA ALA A 113 4.84 -5.92 -5.55
C ALA A 113 4.54 -4.41 -5.65
N CYS A 114 4.97 -3.61 -4.67
CA CYS A 114 4.86 -2.15 -4.71
C CYS A 114 5.58 -1.55 -5.92
N GLU A 115 6.75 -2.08 -6.26
CA GLU A 115 7.51 -1.67 -7.45
C GLU A 115 6.80 -2.04 -8.75
N CYS A 116 6.20 -3.24 -8.83
CA CYS A 116 5.37 -3.65 -9.99
C CYS A 116 4.19 -2.70 -10.18
N LEU A 117 3.47 -2.36 -9.10
CA LEU A 117 2.32 -1.45 -9.16
C LEU A 117 2.74 -0.01 -9.50
N THR A 118 3.81 0.49 -8.89
CA THR A 118 4.34 1.84 -9.16
C THR A 118 4.83 1.95 -10.59
N THR A 119 5.58 0.95 -11.04
CA THR A 119 6.05 0.85 -12.42
C THR A 119 4.87 0.81 -13.37
N ALA A 120 3.87 -0.04 -13.12
CA ALA A 120 2.64 -0.08 -13.92
C ALA A 120 1.91 1.28 -13.94
N ALA A 121 1.80 1.95 -12.80
CA ALA A 121 1.17 3.26 -12.72
C ALA A 121 1.97 4.35 -13.46
N LEU A 122 3.30 4.35 -13.40
CA LEU A 122 4.17 5.26 -14.15
C LEU A 122 4.01 5.09 -15.67
N ARG A 123 3.71 3.88 -16.16
CA ARG A 123 3.42 3.63 -17.59
C ARG A 123 2.13 4.31 -18.03
N CYS A 124 1.24 4.51 -17.07
CA CYS A 124 -0.13 4.93 -17.30
C CYS A 124 -0.31 6.42 -17.02
N ALA A 125 0.54 6.98 -16.17
CA ALA A 125 0.79 8.41 -16.08
C ALA A 125 1.33 8.91 -17.42
N ARG A 126 0.53 9.71 -18.12
CA ARG A 126 0.94 10.35 -19.37
C ARG A 126 1.39 11.79 -19.10
N PRO A 127 2.35 12.32 -19.89
CA PRO A 127 2.73 13.73 -19.89
C PRO A 127 1.82 14.63 -20.78
N ASP A 128 0.84 14.09 -21.52
CA ASP A 128 0.09 14.86 -22.55
C ASP A 128 -1.44 14.56 -22.57
N GLY A 129 -2.04 14.05 -21.49
CA GLY A 129 -3.46 13.67 -21.49
C GLY A 129 -4.41 14.82 -21.16
N ASP A 130 -5.36 15.13 -22.05
CA ASP A 130 -6.51 16.05 -21.83
C ASP A 130 -7.58 15.48 -20.86
N GLY A 131 -7.23 14.46 -20.06
CA GLY A 131 -8.17 13.78 -19.16
C GLY A 131 -8.36 14.57 -17.88
N ASP A 132 -9.61 14.93 -17.57
CA ASP A 132 -9.96 15.56 -16.31
C ASP A 132 -9.95 14.51 -15.16
N GLY A 133 -8.80 14.34 -14.53
CA GLY A 133 -8.64 13.56 -13.30
C GLY A 133 -7.48 12.56 -13.28
N MET A 134 -7.08 12.18 -12.07
CA MET A 134 -6.00 11.20 -11.84
C MET A 134 -6.41 9.80 -12.33
N SER A 135 -5.55 9.16 -13.11
CA SER A 135 -5.76 7.79 -13.55
C SER A 135 -5.83 6.81 -12.37
N VAL A 136 -6.71 5.81 -12.49
CA VAL A 136 -6.99 4.81 -11.47
C VAL A 136 -5.73 4.09 -10.96
N PRO A 137 -4.78 3.63 -11.82
CA PRO A 137 -3.54 3.01 -11.36
C PRO A 137 -2.65 3.96 -10.55
N VAL A 138 -2.60 5.25 -10.91
CA VAL A 138 -1.81 6.26 -10.19
C VAL A 138 -2.41 6.55 -8.82
N ALA A 139 -3.73 6.72 -8.74
CA ALA A 139 -4.42 6.89 -7.46
C ALA A 139 -4.24 5.65 -6.56
N ALA A 140 -4.36 4.44 -7.12
CA ALA A 140 -4.14 3.20 -6.40
C ALA A 140 -2.70 3.04 -5.88
N ALA A 141 -1.69 3.34 -6.71
CA ALA A 141 -0.29 3.29 -6.30
C ALA A 141 0.02 4.33 -5.23
N GLY A 142 -0.41 5.58 -5.41
CA GLY A 142 -0.22 6.67 -4.45
C GLY A 142 -0.92 6.41 -3.09
N TYR A 143 -2.00 5.64 -3.08
CA TYR A 143 -2.67 5.21 -1.86
C TYR A 143 -1.98 4.00 -1.20
N LEU A 144 -1.79 2.91 -1.96
CA LEU A 144 -1.43 1.60 -1.41
C LEU A 144 0.06 1.48 -1.08
N VAL A 145 0.94 2.03 -1.93
CA VAL A 145 2.40 1.87 -1.77
C VAL A 145 2.89 2.50 -0.47
N PRO A 146 2.54 3.75 -0.12
CA PRO A 146 2.92 4.31 1.19
C PRO A 146 2.46 3.45 2.36
N HIS A 147 1.25 2.90 2.29
CA HIS A 147 0.70 2.07 3.37
C HIS A 147 1.48 0.76 3.54
N LEU A 148 1.74 0.05 2.44
CA LEU A 148 2.48 -1.21 2.46
C LEU A 148 3.94 -1.01 2.87
N VAL A 149 4.59 0.04 2.36
CA VAL A 149 5.99 0.32 2.73
C VAL A 149 6.10 0.79 4.19
N GLY A 150 5.10 1.51 4.73
CA GLY A 150 5.07 1.82 6.16
C GLY A 150 4.99 0.59 7.06
N ALA A 151 4.13 -0.38 6.71
CA ALA A 151 4.09 -1.65 7.43
C ALA A 151 5.41 -2.43 7.33
N LEU A 152 6.04 -2.43 6.15
CA LEU A 152 7.35 -3.02 5.94
C LEU A 152 8.44 -2.34 6.79
N LEU A 153 8.48 -1.01 6.85
CA LEU A 153 9.45 -0.27 7.67
C LEU A 153 9.26 -0.58 9.15
N ALA A 154 8.01 -0.75 9.62
CA ALA A 154 7.74 -1.20 10.98
C ALA A 154 8.26 -2.63 11.25
N ASP A 155 8.12 -3.55 10.29
CA ASP A 155 8.70 -4.90 10.39
C ASP A 155 10.25 -4.84 10.43
N LEU A 156 10.88 -3.99 9.62
CA LEU A 156 12.34 -3.81 9.63
C LEU A 156 12.84 -3.19 10.93
N GLU A 157 12.11 -2.22 11.49
CA GLU A 157 12.39 -1.66 12.81
C GLU A 157 12.38 -2.75 13.89
N LEU A 158 11.36 -3.60 13.89
CA LEU A 158 11.26 -4.72 14.82
C LEU A 158 12.44 -5.68 14.66
N VAL A 159 12.77 -6.08 13.42
CA VAL A 159 13.91 -6.98 13.14
C VAL A 159 15.22 -6.38 13.64
N LEU A 160 15.47 -5.09 13.40
CA LEU A 160 16.67 -4.40 13.87
C LEU A 160 16.74 -4.38 15.39
N ASN A 161 15.65 -4.00 16.06
CA ASN A 161 15.58 -3.96 17.53
C ASN A 161 15.90 -5.33 18.14
N GLU A 162 15.24 -6.38 17.64
CA GLU A 162 15.40 -7.74 18.12
C GLU A 162 16.74 -8.39 17.71
N SER A 163 17.46 -7.79 16.76
CA SER A 163 18.83 -8.16 16.39
C SER A 163 19.89 -7.38 17.20
N GLY A 164 19.49 -6.55 18.16
CA GLY A 164 20.38 -5.76 19.02
C GLY A 164 20.75 -4.38 18.48
N PHE A 165 20.11 -3.92 17.40
CA PHE A 165 20.33 -2.60 16.81
C PHE A 165 19.32 -1.60 17.35
N GLY A 166 19.68 -0.99 18.48
CA GLY A 166 18.86 0.03 19.15
C GLY A 166 18.86 1.40 18.45
N PRO A 167 18.13 2.39 18.99
CA PRO A 167 17.91 3.71 18.37
C PRO A 167 19.19 4.51 18.04
N GLY A 168 20.31 4.23 18.70
CA GLY A 168 21.61 4.87 18.43
C GLY A 168 22.40 4.25 17.28
N SER A 169 21.93 3.17 16.67
CA SER A 169 22.60 2.54 15.52
C SER A 169 22.40 3.34 14.23
N THR A 170 23.36 3.22 13.31
CA THR A 170 23.30 3.86 11.98
C THR A 170 22.08 3.42 11.18
N GLU A 171 21.70 2.16 11.30
CA GLU A 171 20.59 1.53 10.59
C GLU A 171 19.24 2.04 11.10
N ARG A 172 19.10 2.17 12.42
CA ARG A 172 17.92 2.81 13.03
C ARG A 172 17.85 4.30 12.71
N GLY A 173 19.00 4.99 12.63
CA GLY A 173 19.08 6.36 12.17
C GLY A 173 18.61 6.53 10.71
N ALA A 174 19.03 5.63 9.82
CA ALA A 174 18.59 5.64 8.42
C ALA A 174 17.08 5.38 8.28
N LEU A 175 16.54 4.41 9.02
CA LEU A 175 15.10 4.13 9.06
C LEU A 175 14.30 5.34 9.57
N ALA A 176 14.72 5.91 10.70
CA ALA A 176 14.08 7.10 11.27
C ALA A 176 14.14 8.30 10.31
N ALA A 177 15.24 8.43 9.54
CA ALA A 177 15.33 9.45 8.50
C ALA A 177 14.30 9.23 7.40
N VAL A 178 14.13 8.00 6.88
CA VAL A 178 13.10 7.70 5.87
C VAL A 178 11.71 8.03 6.41
N GLU A 179 11.37 7.61 7.62
CA GLU A 179 10.09 7.90 8.28
C GLU A 179 9.85 9.42 8.43
N ALA A 180 10.87 10.19 8.81
CA ALA A 180 10.76 11.64 8.96
C ALA A 180 10.49 12.37 7.63
N HIS A 181 10.95 11.83 6.49
CA HIS A 181 10.76 12.46 5.17
C HIS A 181 9.43 12.08 4.50
N ARG A 182 8.64 11.17 5.08
CA ARG A 182 7.41 10.68 4.45
C ARG A 182 6.40 11.78 4.13
N ALA A 183 6.20 12.71 5.07
CA ALA A 183 5.29 13.84 4.88
C ALA A 183 5.76 14.76 3.75
N ALA A 184 7.06 15.10 3.72
CA ALA A 184 7.64 15.92 2.65
C ALA A 184 7.57 15.24 1.28
N ALA A 185 7.64 13.90 1.24
CA ALA A 185 7.48 13.11 0.03
C ALA A 185 6.01 12.85 -0.37
N GLY A 186 5.02 13.35 0.39
CA GLY A 186 3.61 13.07 0.13
C GLY A 186 3.24 11.58 0.28
N THR A 187 3.89 10.88 1.20
CA THR A 187 3.69 9.45 1.50
C THR A 187 3.29 9.21 2.96
N ASP A 188 2.80 10.25 3.62
CA ASP A 188 2.17 10.15 4.95
C ASP A 188 0.71 9.70 4.83
N TRP A 189 0.07 9.56 5.99
CA TRP A 189 -1.33 9.11 6.05
C TRP A 189 -2.30 10.14 5.44
N THR A 190 -1.98 11.43 5.50
CA THR A 190 -2.80 12.50 4.92
C THR A 190 -2.83 12.41 3.40
N ALA A 191 -1.66 12.27 2.78
CA ALA A 191 -1.54 12.09 1.34
C ALA A 191 -2.19 10.77 0.90
N ALA A 192 -2.02 9.67 1.66
CA ALA A 192 -2.68 8.40 1.37
C ALA A 192 -4.22 8.54 1.39
N ALA A 193 -4.79 9.23 2.38
CA ALA A 193 -6.23 9.47 2.45
C ALA A 193 -6.75 10.29 1.25
N LEU A 194 -5.99 11.30 0.81
CA LEU A 194 -6.33 12.05 -0.40
C LEU A 194 -6.30 11.15 -1.65
N ARG A 195 -5.29 10.30 -1.79
CA ARG A 195 -5.18 9.35 -2.91
C ARG A 195 -6.29 8.31 -2.89
N GLN A 196 -6.72 7.85 -1.72
CA GLN A 196 -7.87 6.97 -1.57
C GLN A 196 -9.15 7.65 -2.03
N ALA A 197 -9.38 8.91 -1.65
CA ALA A 197 -10.54 9.67 -2.09
C ALA A 197 -10.53 9.87 -3.62
N GLN A 198 -9.37 10.17 -4.21
CA GLN A 198 -9.21 10.26 -5.65
C GLN A 198 -9.50 8.92 -6.34
N LEU A 199 -9.05 7.80 -5.77
CA LEU A 199 -9.37 6.47 -6.28
C LEU A 199 -10.88 6.22 -6.27
N ILE A 200 -11.58 6.53 -5.17
CA ILE A 200 -13.04 6.39 -5.07
C ILE A 200 -13.76 7.18 -6.17
N LEU A 201 -13.33 8.43 -6.41
CA LEU A 201 -13.91 9.29 -7.43
C LEU A 201 -13.59 8.86 -8.88
N ALA A 202 -12.49 8.14 -9.09
CA ALA A 202 -12.08 7.64 -10.39
C ALA A 202 -12.76 6.30 -10.77
N LEU A 203 -13.23 5.53 -9.78
CA LEU A 203 -13.83 4.21 -10.01
C LEU A 203 -15.08 4.22 -10.92
N PRO A 204 -16.09 5.10 -10.75
CA PRO A 204 -17.24 5.12 -11.64
C PRO A 204 -16.87 5.54 -13.07
N ARG A 205 -15.95 6.50 -13.22
CA ARG A 205 -15.48 7.00 -14.53
C ARG A 205 -14.79 5.92 -15.36
N GLN A 206 -14.14 4.96 -14.70
CA GLN A 206 -13.49 3.84 -15.37
C GLN A 206 -14.48 2.95 -16.15
N GLU A 207 -15.74 2.86 -15.72
CA GLU A 207 -16.75 2.04 -16.42
C GLU A 207 -17.30 2.75 -17.66
N ASP A 208 -17.41 4.08 -17.61
CA ASP A 208 -17.93 4.90 -18.69
C ASP A 208 -16.85 5.35 -19.69
N ALA A 209 -15.57 5.12 -19.37
CA ALA A 209 -14.45 5.54 -20.19
C ALA A 209 -14.47 4.84 -21.56
N GLU A 210 -14.43 5.65 -22.63
CA GLU A 210 -14.28 5.13 -23.99
C GLU A 210 -12.95 4.38 -24.14
N ALA A 211 -12.91 3.36 -25.00
CA ALA A 211 -11.73 2.53 -25.26
C ALA A 211 -10.48 3.32 -25.74
N THR A 212 -10.62 4.60 -26.03
CA THR A 212 -9.56 5.53 -26.42
C THR A 212 -8.79 6.10 -25.22
N ASP A 213 -9.38 6.12 -24.02
CA ASP A 213 -8.68 6.57 -22.81
C ASP A 213 -7.55 5.59 -22.44
N ALA A 214 -6.37 6.13 -22.15
CA ALA A 214 -5.20 5.32 -21.84
C ALA A 214 -5.14 4.89 -20.37
N GLY A 215 -5.67 5.72 -19.46
CA GLY A 215 -5.78 5.38 -18.05
C GLY A 215 -6.71 4.17 -17.85
N ALA A 216 -7.87 4.20 -18.49
CA ALA A 216 -8.83 3.10 -18.55
C ALA A 216 -8.20 1.85 -19.17
N ARG A 217 -7.53 1.96 -20.32
CA ARG A 217 -6.80 0.83 -20.93
C ARG A 217 -5.76 0.21 -20.02
N CYS A 218 -5.08 1.01 -19.20
CA CYS A 218 -4.11 0.50 -18.25
C CYS A 218 -4.76 -0.23 -17.06
N ALA A 219 -5.80 0.35 -16.48
CA ALA A 219 -6.58 -0.32 -15.45
C ALA A 219 -7.16 -1.64 -15.98
N ASP A 220 -7.69 -1.64 -17.20
CA ASP A 220 -8.17 -2.84 -17.89
C ASP A 220 -7.05 -3.86 -18.14
N ALA A 221 -5.86 -3.40 -18.54
CA ALA A 221 -4.70 -4.28 -18.72
C ALA A 221 -4.32 -4.96 -17.41
N LEU A 222 -4.22 -4.21 -16.30
CA LEU A 222 -3.94 -4.75 -14.96
C LEU A 222 -5.04 -5.73 -14.50
N MET A 223 -6.30 -5.39 -14.74
CA MET A 223 -7.43 -6.26 -14.45
C MET A 223 -7.42 -7.53 -15.33
N SER A 224 -6.98 -7.44 -16.58
CA SER A 224 -6.87 -8.61 -17.47
C SER A 224 -5.66 -9.49 -17.14
N ALA A 225 -4.60 -8.93 -16.56
CA ALA A 225 -3.35 -9.61 -16.26
C ALA A 225 -3.55 -10.76 -15.26
N LEU A 226 -4.45 -10.60 -14.29
CA LEU A 226 -4.71 -11.61 -13.27
C LEU A 226 -5.36 -12.90 -13.85
N PRO A 227 -6.54 -12.85 -14.53
CA PRO A 227 -7.13 -14.03 -15.16
C PRO A 227 -6.30 -14.56 -16.32
N GLY A 228 -5.67 -13.68 -17.12
CA GLY A 228 -4.81 -14.08 -18.22
C GLY A 228 -3.55 -14.81 -17.75
N GLY A 229 -2.87 -14.26 -16.74
CA GLY A 229 -1.72 -14.88 -16.08
C GLY A 229 -2.07 -16.22 -15.43
N ALA A 230 -3.20 -16.29 -14.73
CA ALA A 230 -3.69 -17.54 -14.15
C ALA A 230 -3.92 -18.65 -15.19
N ALA A 231 -4.45 -18.30 -16.36
CA ALA A 231 -4.65 -19.22 -17.48
C ALA A 231 -3.32 -19.65 -18.11
N ARG A 232 -2.39 -18.71 -18.34
CA ARG A 232 -1.04 -19.03 -18.85
C ARG A 232 -0.28 -19.97 -17.92
N LEU A 233 -0.29 -19.70 -16.62
CA LEU A 233 0.36 -20.55 -15.62
C LEU A 233 -0.28 -21.94 -15.53
N ALA A 234 -1.60 -22.04 -15.70
CA ALA A 234 -2.28 -23.33 -15.75
C ALA A 234 -1.92 -24.13 -17.01
N ALA A 235 -1.82 -23.46 -18.16
CA ALA A 235 -1.43 -24.07 -19.42
C ALA A 235 0.06 -24.48 -19.47
N ALA A 236 0.92 -23.68 -18.83
CA ALA A 236 2.33 -24.01 -18.60
C ALA A 236 2.53 -25.16 -17.59
N GLY A 237 1.44 -25.74 -17.06
CA GLY A 237 1.41 -26.79 -16.06
C GLY A 237 2.47 -27.86 -16.29
N GLY A 238 3.55 -27.75 -15.52
CA GLY A 238 4.68 -28.66 -15.49
C GLY A 238 4.92 -29.19 -14.08
N ALA A 239 5.95 -30.02 -13.91
CA ALA A 239 6.31 -30.68 -12.67
C ALA A 239 6.65 -29.73 -11.49
N ASP A 240 6.74 -28.42 -11.72
CA ASP A 240 7.06 -27.43 -10.67
C ASP A 240 5.86 -27.18 -9.73
N PRO A 241 5.96 -27.56 -8.45
CA PRO A 241 4.91 -27.31 -7.46
C PRO A 241 4.63 -25.83 -7.23
N ALA A 242 5.63 -24.95 -7.37
CA ALA A 242 5.49 -23.52 -7.14
C ALA A 242 4.68 -22.84 -8.25
N VAL A 243 4.91 -23.18 -9.52
CA VAL A 243 4.09 -22.71 -10.66
C VAL A 243 2.65 -23.19 -10.50
N THR A 244 2.46 -24.44 -10.09
CA THR A 244 1.13 -25.02 -9.84
C THR A 244 0.40 -24.33 -8.68
N ALA A 245 1.12 -23.99 -7.61
CA ALA A 245 0.58 -23.23 -6.48
C ALA A 245 0.22 -21.80 -6.90
N LEU A 246 1.11 -21.12 -7.62
CA LEU A 246 0.88 -19.77 -8.14
C LEU A 246 -0.35 -19.72 -9.04
N ALA A 247 -0.51 -20.69 -9.95
CA ALA A 247 -1.69 -20.78 -10.81
C ALA A 247 -2.99 -20.93 -9.99
N ARG A 248 -2.97 -21.71 -8.90
CA ARG A 248 -4.14 -21.90 -8.01
C ARG A 248 -4.47 -20.63 -7.23
N VAL A 249 -3.48 -19.97 -6.64
CA VAL A 249 -3.65 -18.69 -5.94
C VAL A 249 -4.15 -17.60 -6.89
N ALA A 250 -3.54 -17.48 -8.07
CA ALA A 250 -3.94 -16.54 -9.11
C ALA A 250 -5.40 -16.74 -9.55
N ARG A 251 -5.84 -17.98 -9.76
CA ARG A 251 -7.26 -18.29 -10.08
C ARG A 251 -8.22 -17.89 -8.96
N ARG A 252 -7.81 -18.08 -7.70
CA ARG A 252 -8.62 -17.65 -6.55
C ARG A 252 -8.75 -16.13 -6.52
N LEU A 253 -7.65 -15.41 -6.66
CA LEU A 253 -7.67 -13.94 -6.70
C LEU A 253 -8.42 -13.39 -7.91
N ALA A 254 -8.36 -14.05 -9.08
CA ALA A 254 -9.19 -13.68 -10.24
C ALA A 254 -10.69 -13.85 -9.97
N THR A 255 -11.08 -14.74 -9.06
CA THR A 255 -12.49 -14.88 -8.63
C THR A 255 -12.90 -13.71 -7.73
N GLU A 256 -12.01 -13.32 -6.81
CA GLU A 256 -12.22 -12.13 -5.97
C GLU A 256 -12.26 -10.85 -6.78
N GLN A 257 -11.39 -10.70 -7.79
CA GLN A 257 -11.44 -9.61 -8.74
C GLN A 257 -12.83 -9.49 -9.39
N ARG A 258 -13.39 -10.60 -9.91
CA ARG A 258 -14.75 -10.57 -10.50
C ARG A 258 -15.82 -10.16 -9.50
N ALA A 259 -15.66 -10.53 -8.22
CA ALA A 259 -16.57 -10.11 -7.17
C ALA A 259 -16.46 -8.59 -6.92
N VAL A 260 -15.24 -8.07 -6.79
CA VAL A 260 -14.98 -6.62 -6.64
C VAL A 260 -15.51 -5.83 -7.84
N SER A 261 -15.22 -6.25 -9.08
CA SER A 261 -15.76 -5.61 -10.29
C SER A 261 -17.28 -5.65 -10.37
N ARG A 262 -17.92 -6.69 -9.82
CA ARG A 262 -19.39 -6.73 -9.75
C ARG A 262 -19.92 -5.73 -8.72
N SER A 263 -19.26 -5.63 -7.56
CA SER A 263 -19.64 -4.65 -6.54
C SER A 263 -19.50 -3.22 -7.06
N LEU A 264 -18.43 -2.90 -7.79
CA LEU A 264 -18.23 -1.59 -8.42
C LEU A 264 -19.40 -1.21 -9.32
N ARG A 265 -19.77 -2.08 -10.28
CA ARG A 265 -20.92 -1.87 -11.18
C ARG A 265 -22.27 -1.64 -10.49
N THR A 266 -22.44 -2.17 -9.28
CA THR A 266 -23.70 -2.07 -8.53
C THR A 266 -23.72 -0.91 -7.53
N THR A 267 -22.57 -0.29 -7.28
CA THR A 267 -22.44 0.78 -6.28
C THR A 267 -22.69 2.12 -6.96
N ALA A 268 -23.63 2.90 -6.44
CA ALA A 268 -23.85 4.28 -6.90
C ALA A 268 -22.60 5.15 -6.63
N PRO A 269 -22.45 6.32 -7.29
CA PRO A 269 -21.37 7.25 -6.99
C PRO A 269 -21.34 7.53 -5.49
N ALA A 270 -20.27 7.11 -4.82
CA ALA A 270 -20.21 7.10 -3.37
C ALA A 270 -19.43 8.30 -2.86
N ASP A 271 -19.89 8.85 -1.73
CA ASP A 271 -19.14 9.83 -0.95
C ASP A 271 -17.78 9.21 -0.54
N PRO A 272 -16.63 9.85 -0.82
CA PRO A 272 -15.33 9.38 -0.33
C PRO A 272 -15.23 9.25 1.19
N ALA A 273 -16.15 9.87 1.94
CA ALA A 273 -16.29 9.68 3.37
C ALA A 273 -16.96 8.36 3.78
N ASP A 274 -17.69 7.70 2.87
CA ASP A 274 -18.40 6.45 3.13
C ASP A 274 -17.41 5.29 3.43
N PRO A 275 -17.51 4.64 4.61
CA PRO A 275 -16.71 3.47 4.94
C PRO A 275 -16.81 2.32 3.92
N ALA A 276 -17.99 2.12 3.29
CA ALA A 276 -18.17 1.06 2.30
C ALA A 276 -17.39 1.36 1.00
N ALA A 277 -17.39 2.62 0.56
CA ALA A 277 -16.62 3.07 -0.59
C ALA A 277 -15.11 2.92 -0.36
N ARG A 278 -14.63 3.31 0.83
CA ARG A 278 -13.23 3.13 1.23
C ARG A 278 -12.84 1.65 1.25
N ALA A 279 -13.63 0.80 1.87
CA ALA A 279 -13.37 -0.64 1.90
C ALA A 279 -13.34 -1.27 0.49
N LEU A 280 -14.22 -0.81 -0.42
CA LEU A 280 -14.22 -1.27 -1.80
C LEU A 280 -12.99 -0.79 -2.57
N ALA A 281 -12.58 0.46 -2.38
CA ALA A 281 -11.37 1.04 -2.96
C ALA A 281 -10.11 0.29 -2.48
N ASP A 282 -10.03 -0.07 -1.20
CA ASP A 282 -8.91 -0.84 -0.63
C ASP A 282 -8.80 -2.22 -1.27
N ARG A 283 -9.94 -2.92 -1.39
CA ARG A 283 -10.00 -4.22 -2.04
C ARG A 283 -9.61 -4.12 -3.52
N PHE A 284 -10.07 -3.07 -4.20
CA PHE A 284 -9.75 -2.86 -5.60
C PHE A 284 -8.26 -2.53 -5.82
N ALA A 285 -7.66 -1.68 -4.98
CA ALA A 285 -6.23 -1.38 -5.03
C ALA A 285 -5.37 -2.64 -4.83
N LEU A 286 -5.75 -3.52 -3.89
CA LEU A 286 -5.10 -4.82 -3.68
C LEU A 286 -5.25 -5.77 -4.88
N VAL A 287 -6.38 -5.73 -5.58
CA VAL A 287 -6.59 -6.50 -6.81
C VAL A 287 -5.73 -5.96 -7.95
N LEU A 288 -5.58 -4.64 -8.09
CA LEU A 288 -4.64 -4.05 -9.06
C LEU A 288 -3.19 -4.43 -8.75
N LEU A 289 -2.80 -4.45 -7.48
CA LEU A 289 -1.48 -4.93 -7.05
C LEU A 289 -1.24 -6.38 -7.48
N ALA A 290 -2.22 -7.28 -7.30
CA ALA A 290 -2.13 -8.66 -7.78
C ALA A 290 -2.01 -8.76 -9.30
N GLY A 291 -2.76 -7.92 -10.03
CA GLY A 291 -2.66 -7.78 -11.48
C GLY A 291 -1.25 -7.36 -11.92
N ALA A 292 -0.68 -6.34 -11.27
CA ALA A 292 0.66 -5.84 -11.54
C ALA A 292 1.74 -6.91 -11.32
N VAL A 293 1.65 -7.67 -10.22
CA VAL A 293 2.56 -8.79 -9.92
C VAL A 293 2.53 -9.85 -11.04
N LEU A 294 1.35 -10.29 -11.49
CA LEU A 294 1.27 -11.28 -12.58
C LEU A 294 1.61 -10.71 -13.96
N GLY A 295 1.37 -9.42 -14.17
CA GLY A 295 1.87 -8.70 -15.34
C GLY A 295 3.39 -8.81 -15.44
N ALA A 296 4.10 -8.46 -14.36
CA ALA A 296 5.55 -8.51 -14.29
C ALA A 296 6.12 -9.91 -14.53
N VAL A 297 5.52 -10.96 -13.94
CA VAL A 297 5.93 -12.36 -14.20
C VAL A 297 5.70 -12.75 -15.66
N GLY A 298 4.61 -12.29 -16.27
CA GLY A 298 4.27 -12.63 -17.65
C GLY A 298 5.14 -11.93 -18.70
N GLU A 299 5.71 -10.76 -18.36
CA GLU A 299 6.61 -9.98 -19.23
C GLU A 299 8.07 -10.43 -19.14
N ALA A 300 8.45 -11.16 -18.07
CA ALA A 300 9.81 -11.64 -17.90
C ALA A 300 10.18 -12.62 -19.05
N PRO A 301 11.36 -12.45 -19.68
CA PRO A 301 11.79 -13.34 -20.75
C PRO A 301 11.91 -14.78 -20.25
N SER A 302 11.41 -15.75 -21.03
CA SER A 302 11.35 -17.17 -20.65
C SER A 302 12.71 -17.83 -20.36
N THR A 303 13.81 -17.16 -20.71
CA THR A 303 15.18 -17.57 -20.40
C THR A 303 15.66 -17.17 -19.01
N ASP A 304 14.93 -16.28 -18.33
CA ASP A 304 15.27 -15.81 -16.98
C ASP A 304 14.39 -16.50 -15.94
N ALA A 305 14.96 -17.49 -15.25
CA ALA A 305 14.33 -18.15 -14.11
C ALA A 305 14.48 -17.33 -12.80
N GLY A 306 15.21 -16.21 -12.83
CA GLY A 306 15.44 -15.30 -11.71
C GLY A 306 14.29 -14.32 -11.50
N LEU A 307 14.51 -13.32 -10.63
CA LEU A 307 13.56 -12.21 -10.49
C LEU A 307 13.63 -11.30 -11.73
N PRO A 308 12.50 -10.79 -12.25
CA PRO A 308 11.13 -10.96 -11.75
C PRO A 308 10.35 -12.16 -12.35
N GLY A 309 10.96 -13.01 -13.18
CA GLY A 309 10.26 -14.14 -13.84
C GLY A 309 9.95 -15.35 -12.96
N GLY A 310 10.62 -15.50 -11.81
CA GLY A 310 10.50 -16.66 -10.94
C GLY A 310 9.14 -16.79 -10.23
N PRO A 311 8.60 -18.00 -10.02
CA PRO A 311 7.27 -18.18 -9.43
C PRO A 311 7.20 -17.93 -7.91
N HIS A 312 8.32 -18.05 -7.19
CA HIS A 312 8.33 -18.05 -5.72
C HIS A 312 8.02 -16.68 -5.11
N TRP A 313 8.62 -15.59 -5.63
CA TRP A 313 8.32 -14.25 -5.13
C TRP A 313 6.88 -13.83 -5.42
N ALA A 314 6.39 -14.15 -6.63
CA ALA A 314 5.03 -13.85 -7.05
C ALA A 314 4.01 -14.64 -6.22
N LEU A 315 4.31 -15.90 -5.91
CA LEU A 315 3.46 -16.72 -5.04
C LEU A 315 3.35 -16.08 -3.65
N LEU A 316 4.49 -15.70 -3.04
CA LEU A 316 4.49 -15.04 -1.74
C LEU A 316 3.79 -13.68 -1.76
N ALA A 317 4.00 -12.88 -2.81
CA ALA A 317 3.33 -11.59 -2.98
C ALA A 317 1.80 -11.76 -3.09
N LEU A 318 1.33 -12.72 -3.90
CA LEU A 318 -0.10 -13.01 -4.03
C LEU A 318 -0.70 -13.64 -2.76
N GLU A 319 0.06 -14.45 -2.02
CA GLU A 319 -0.33 -14.91 -0.69
C GLU A 319 -0.60 -13.74 0.26
N ARG A 320 0.33 -12.79 0.30
CA ARG A 320 0.24 -11.58 1.11
C ARG A 320 -0.93 -10.69 0.69
N VAL A 321 -1.21 -10.56 -0.61
CA VAL A 321 -2.41 -9.88 -1.10
C VAL A 321 -3.69 -10.59 -0.63
N GLY A 322 -3.76 -11.92 -0.76
CA GLY A 322 -4.93 -12.67 -0.30
C GLY A 322 -5.17 -12.56 1.21
N GLN A 323 -4.11 -12.53 2.02
CA GLN A 323 -4.19 -12.26 3.46
C GLN A 323 -4.80 -10.89 3.75
N ARG A 324 -4.33 -9.83 3.07
CA ARG A 324 -4.85 -8.46 3.21
C ARG A 324 -6.30 -8.33 2.76
N LEU A 325 -6.69 -9.09 1.73
CA LEU A 325 -8.07 -9.16 1.26
C LEU A 325 -9.00 -9.96 2.20
N GLY A 326 -8.44 -10.70 3.17
CA GLY A 326 -9.19 -11.62 4.03
C GLY A 326 -9.74 -12.83 3.29
N VAL A 327 -9.08 -13.23 2.19
CA VAL A 327 -9.56 -14.28 1.29
C VAL A 327 -8.85 -15.60 1.61
N PRO A 328 -9.58 -16.70 1.83
CA PRO A 328 -8.95 -18.00 2.05
C PRO A 328 -8.27 -18.50 0.77
N LEU A 329 -6.95 -18.68 0.84
CA LEU A 329 -6.15 -19.16 -0.27
C LEU A 329 -6.00 -20.69 -0.26
N PRO A 330 -5.84 -21.32 -1.43
CA PRO A 330 -5.62 -22.77 -1.52
C PRO A 330 -4.28 -23.16 -0.89
N ALA A 331 -4.28 -24.20 -0.06
CA ALA A 331 -3.05 -24.73 0.53
C ALA A 331 -2.09 -25.30 -0.53
N HIS A 332 -0.79 -25.21 -0.29
CA HIS A 332 0.26 -25.80 -1.12
C HIS A 332 1.49 -26.16 -0.29
N GLU A 333 2.32 -27.04 -0.85
CA GLU A 333 3.54 -27.53 -0.22
C GLU A 333 4.78 -26.69 -0.56
N ALA A 334 4.69 -25.80 -1.56
CA ALA A 334 5.79 -24.92 -1.93
C ALA A 334 6.13 -23.97 -0.76
N ASP A 335 7.41 -23.83 -0.43
CA ASP A 335 7.91 -22.84 0.53
C ASP A 335 8.59 -21.67 -0.22
N PRO A 336 7.84 -20.64 -0.62
CA PRO A 336 8.40 -19.50 -1.33
C PRO A 336 9.32 -18.64 -0.46
N ARG A 337 9.21 -18.71 0.88
CA ARG A 337 9.96 -17.84 1.79
C ARG A 337 11.43 -18.23 1.84
N ALA A 338 11.73 -19.53 1.92
CA ALA A 338 13.11 -20.02 1.92
C ALA A 338 13.83 -19.70 0.61
N ALA A 339 13.17 -19.92 -0.54
CA ALA A 339 13.73 -19.60 -1.85
C ALA A 339 14.00 -18.09 -2.01
N LEU A 340 13.04 -17.26 -1.58
CA LEU A 340 13.18 -15.82 -1.69
C LEU A 340 14.20 -15.24 -0.70
N TRP A 341 14.31 -15.80 0.50
CA TRP A 341 15.38 -15.45 1.44
C TRP A 341 16.76 -15.74 0.82
N ALA A 342 16.97 -16.94 0.25
CA ALA A 342 18.24 -17.30 -0.37
C ALA A 342 18.64 -16.29 -1.47
N GLU A 343 17.68 -15.86 -2.28
CA GLU A 343 17.87 -14.84 -3.31
C GLU A 343 18.18 -13.45 -2.72
N LEU A 344 17.41 -13.00 -1.72
CA LEU A 344 17.60 -11.73 -1.05
C LEU A 344 18.99 -11.64 -0.38
N SER A 345 19.40 -12.68 0.36
CA SER A 345 20.71 -12.73 1.00
C SER A 345 21.84 -12.74 -0.05
N ARG A 346 21.66 -13.48 -1.15
CA ARG A 346 22.63 -13.51 -2.26
C ARG A 346 22.82 -12.11 -2.85
N ARG A 347 21.75 -11.39 -3.16
CA ARG A 347 21.79 -10.02 -3.68
C ARG A 347 22.44 -9.05 -2.71
N SER A 348 22.08 -9.16 -1.43
CA SER A 348 22.60 -8.31 -0.37
C SER A 348 24.11 -8.46 -0.18
N ARG A 349 24.66 -9.68 -0.36
CA ARG A 349 26.12 -9.92 -0.33
C ARG A 349 26.86 -9.40 -1.55
N GLN A 350 26.21 -9.37 -2.71
CA GLN A 350 26.83 -8.91 -3.96
C GLN A 350 26.95 -7.38 -4.07
N GLY A 351 26.48 -6.62 -3.07
CA GLY A 351 26.53 -5.16 -3.09
C GLY A 351 25.61 -4.53 -4.15
N ALA A 352 24.70 -5.33 -4.72
CA ALA A 352 23.77 -4.93 -5.77
C ALA A 352 22.84 -3.79 -5.36
N GLY A 353 22.71 -3.48 -4.05
CA GLY A 353 21.83 -2.42 -3.55
C GLY A 353 22.14 -1.00 -4.04
N ARG A 354 23.26 -0.74 -4.74
CA ARG A 354 23.55 0.62 -5.27
C ARG A 354 23.41 0.77 -6.79
N ASP A 355 23.52 -0.32 -7.54
CA ASP A 355 23.48 -0.34 -9.02
C ASP A 355 22.38 -1.27 -9.59
N ASP A 356 21.67 -2.02 -8.74
CA ASP A 356 20.55 -2.88 -9.10
C ASP A 356 19.25 -2.24 -8.60
N ALA A 357 18.94 -1.05 -9.14
CA ALA A 357 17.55 -0.75 -9.42
C ALA A 357 17.10 -1.91 -10.31
N TYR A 358 16.34 -2.84 -9.75
CA TYR A 358 16.05 -4.15 -10.33
C TYR A 358 15.94 -4.05 -11.83
N ALA A 359 16.65 -4.93 -12.54
CA ALA A 359 16.61 -5.06 -13.98
C ALA A 359 15.21 -5.42 -14.54
N THR A 360 14.15 -4.71 -14.14
CA THR A 360 13.59 -3.80 -15.12
C THR A 360 14.72 -2.96 -15.74
N ARG A 361 15.44 -3.56 -16.72
CA ARG A 361 15.46 -2.89 -18.02
C ARG A 361 14.03 -2.37 -18.20
N PRO A 362 13.80 -1.17 -18.71
CA PRO A 362 12.48 -0.89 -19.23
C PRO A 362 12.15 -2.00 -20.26
N LEU A 363 11.56 -3.11 -19.79
CA LEU A 363 10.31 -3.66 -20.23
C LEU A 363 9.44 -2.42 -20.03
N TRP A 364 9.36 -1.47 -20.95
CA TRP A 364 9.26 -1.45 -22.42
C TRP A 364 9.87 -0.12 -22.91
#